data_AF-A0A7C5EX82-F1
#
_entry.id   AF-A0A7C5EX82-F1
#
_cell.length_a   1.000
_cell.length_b   1.000
_cell.length_c   1.000
_cell.angle_alpha   90.00
_cell.angle_beta   90.00
_cell.angle_gamma   90.00
#
_symmetry.space_group_name_H-M   'P 1'
#
loop_
_entity.id
_entity.type
_entity.pdbx_description
1 polymer ?
#
loop_
_entity_poly.entity_id
_entity_poly.type
_entity_poly.pdbx_seq_one_letter_code
_entity_poly.pdbx_strand_id
1 'polypeptide(L)'
;MAVLEFIPAGDFRTCLERDAEELLACLRSGAWKAAQVMAASLIQAVLAEYLVSAGKISEQDIERLSLTELLEYCRDRQILSQRTVDLAAFLRPPAEYLSPLRSVRPHALADETSARIAQALLEIVINEVSQHQRQNYRYTAEQLLGKLRSDPAADSILPHLLNRTGRQELDRLVLDLLPRTYLDIARSDEPGREETLGRLELCYRLALDSAPDELKRQAARRFVEVLENESEFVVQCYQTAFFRGADLAYLEPEQRRLVKAHFLASLEKRPSANLIRAAGGMGSFLENEQEVRGFFLPLLLGLIQTSDKDTAAAAEKGLLQEYGRLGIAFQRNVRGWISRLRWSLKAVEDPAAAQLEALESMLDRTQAAA
;
A
#
# COMPACT_ATOMS: atom_id res chain seq x y z
N MET A 1 16.80 -2.95 -28.16
CA MET A 1 15.76 -1.96 -27.76
C MET A 1 15.82 -1.83 -26.25
N ALA A 2 15.73 -0.63 -25.72
CA ALA A 2 15.74 -0.42 -24.27
C ALA A 2 14.46 -0.99 -23.65
N VAL A 3 14.58 -1.63 -22.47
CA VAL A 3 13.45 -2.28 -21.79
C VAL A 3 12.67 -1.23 -20.98
N LEU A 4 11.34 -1.23 -21.12
CA LEU A 4 10.44 -0.27 -20.46
C LEU A 4 10.10 -0.69 -19.02
N GLU A 5 11.07 -1.25 -18.28
CA GLU A 5 10.86 -1.77 -16.91
C GLU A 5 10.39 -0.69 -15.92
N PHE A 6 10.73 0.58 -16.18
CA PHE A 6 10.32 1.71 -15.38
C PHE A 6 8.83 2.04 -15.49
N ILE A 7 8.13 1.43 -16.46
CA ILE A 7 6.68 1.56 -16.63
C ILE A 7 6.01 0.51 -15.75
N PRO A 8 5.31 0.94 -14.69
CA PRO A 8 4.82 0.03 -13.65
C PRO A 8 3.56 -0.75 -14.05
N ALA A 9 2.68 -0.17 -14.87
CA ALA A 9 1.48 -0.83 -15.35
C ALA A 9 1.83 -1.95 -16.37
N GLY A 10 1.71 -3.22 -15.95
CA GLY A 10 2.13 -4.38 -16.74
C GLY A 10 1.52 -4.46 -18.13
N ASP A 11 0.19 -4.32 -18.24
CA ASP A 11 -0.52 -4.38 -19.52
C ASP A 11 -0.13 -3.22 -20.45
N PHE A 12 0.03 -2.01 -19.89
CA PHE A 12 0.45 -0.84 -20.65
C PHE A 12 1.89 -0.95 -21.13
N ARG A 13 2.80 -1.45 -20.28
CA ARG A 13 4.18 -1.76 -20.67
C ARG A 13 4.22 -2.75 -21.83
N THR A 14 3.47 -3.85 -21.75
CA THR A 14 3.37 -4.83 -22.84
C THR A 14 2.81 -4.21 -24.12
N CYS A 15 1.85 -3.28 -24.02
CA CYS A 15 1.35 -2.52 -25.16
C CYS A 15 2.48 -1.70 -25.82
N LEU A 16 3.23 -0.92 -25.04
CA LEU A 16 4.32 -0.09 -25.55
C LEU A 16 5.49 -0.90 -26.12
N GLU A 17 5.78 -2.08 -25.56
CA GLU A 17 6.78 -3.00 -26.11
C GLU A 17 6.36 -3.50 -27.50
N ARG A 18 5.07 -3.83 -27.69
CA ARG A 18 4.52 -4.22 -29.00
C ARG A 18 4.55 -3.05 -29.99
N ASP A 19 4.17 -1.85 -29.57
CA ASP A 19 4.27 -0.64 -30.40
C ASP A 19 5.72 -0.38 -30.84
N ALA A 20 6.70 -0.66 -29.98
CA ALA A 20 8.09 -0.50 -30.33
C ALA A 20 8.59 -1.60 -31.29
N GLU A 21 8.07 -2.83 -31.21
CA GLU A 21 8.29 -3.87 -32.23
C GLU A 21 7.69 -3.49 -33.59
N GLU A 22 6.49 -2.90 -33.59
CA GLU A 22 5.81 -2.40 -34.79
C GLU A 22 6.57 -1.22 -35.43
N LEU A 23 7.13 -0.31 -34.61
CA LEU A 23 8.05 0.74 -35.08
C LEU A 23 9.23 0.14 -35.85
N LEU A 24 9.85 -0.92 -35.32
CA LEU A 24 10.96 -1.59 -35.99
C LEU A 24 10.50 -2.28 -37.30
N ALA A 25 9.29 -2.81 -37.35
CA ALA A 25 8.71 -3.36 -38.58
C ALA A 25 8.47 -2.28 -39.65
N CYS A 26 8.01 -1.09 -39.24
CA CYS A 26 7.86 0.06 -40.13
C CYS A 26 9.20 0.49 -40.73
N LEU A 27 10.26 0.55 -39.91
CA LEU A 27 11.61 0.85 -40.38
C LEU A 27 12.12 -0.20 -41.39
N ARG A 28 11.93 -1.49 -41.11
CA ARG A 28 12.38 -2.57 -42.03
C ARG A 28 11.65 -2.57 -43.37
N SER A 29 10.40 -2.13 -43.40
CA SER A 29 9.56 -2.11 -44.61
C SER A 29 9.67 -0.82 -45.42
N GLY A 30 10.45 0.16 -44.94
CA GLY A 30 10.55 1.47 -45.58
C GLY A 30 9.35 2.38 -45.35
N ALA A 31 8.51 2.09 -44.36
CA ALA A 31 7.37 2.91 -43.96
C ALA A 31 7.81 4.07 -43.06
N TRP A 32 8.68 4.95 -43.57
CA TRP A 32 9.37 6.01 -42.81
C TRP A 32 8.42 6.95 -42.07
N LYS A 33 7.31 7.32 -42.73
CA LYS A 33 6.29 8.17 -42.14
C LYS A 33 5.61 7.51 -40.94
N ALA A 34 5.24 6.23 -41.07
CA ALA A 34 4.64 5.48 -39.98
C ALA A 34 5.62 5.34 -38.82
N ALA A 35 6.90 5.03 -39.12
CA ALA A 35 7.93 4.95 -38.11
C ALA A 35 8.09 6.27 -37.32
N GLN A 36 8.06 7.43 -37.97
CA GLN A 36 8.14 8.72 -37.28
C GLN A 36 6.93 8.99 -36.38
N VAL A 37 5.71 8.71 -36.87
CA VAL A 37 4.49 8.85 -36.08
C VAL A 37 4.53 7.95 -34.84
N MET A 38 4.93 6.69 -35.01
CA MET A 38 5.01 5.74 -33.90
C MET A 38 6.08 6.14 -32.88
N ALA A 39 7.27 6.55 -33.34
CA ALA A 39 8.33 7.01 -32.44
C ALA A 39 7.90 8.23 -31.61
N ALA A 40 7.27 9.23 -32.24
CA ALA A 40 6.76 10.41 -31.53
C ALA A 40 5.65 10.05 -30.52
N SER A 41 4.73 9.15 -30.90
CA SER A 41 3.68 8.64 -30.01
C SER A 41 4.25 7.87 -28.82
N LEU A 42 5.24 7.01 -29.05
CA LEU A 42 5.93 6.26 -27.99
C LEU A 42 6.67 7.17 -27.02
N ILE A 43 7.37 8.20 -27.53
CA ILE A 43 8.03 9.20 -26.68
C ILE A 43 6.98 9.91 -25.81
N GLN A 44 5.88 10.36 -26.40
CA GLN A 44 4.80 11.01 -25.67
C GLN A 44 4.23 10.10 -24.58
N ALA A 45 3.94 8.84 -24.89
CA ALA A 45 3.41 7.86 -23.94
C ALA A 45 4.39 7.58 -22.78
N VAL A 46 5.67 7.38 -23.09
CA VAL A 46 6.73 7.16 -22.09
C VAL A 46 6.87 8.34 -21.13
N LEU A 47 6.88 9.57 -21.64
CA LEU A 47 7.01 10.77 -20.81
C LEU A 47 5.77 11.00 -19.96
N ALA A 48 4.58 10.85 -20.55
CA ALA A 48 3.31 11.01 -19.84
C ALA A 48 3.19 10.03 -18.67
N GLU A 49 3.40 8.74 -18.94
CA GLU A 49 3.32 7.69 -17.94
C GLU A 49 4.35 7.88 -16.83
N TYR A 50 5.58 8.23 -17.17
CA TYR A 50 6.61 8.52 -16.17
C TYR A 50 6.20 9.69 -15.25
N LEU A 51 5.68 10.78 -15.81
CA LEU A 51 5.30 11.96 -15.02
C LEU A 51 4.10 11.68 -14.10
N VAL A 52 3.11 10.94 -14.59
CA VAL A 52 1.92 10.55 -13.82
C VAL A 52 2.32 9.57 -12.70
N SER A 53 3.05 8.50 -13.04
CA SER A 53 3.50 7.50 -12.06
C SER A 53 4.43 8.08 -10.99
N ALA A 54 5.26 9.06 -11.35
CA ALA A 54 6.10 9.82 -10.42
C ALA A 54 5.32 10.86 -9.59
N GLY A 55 4.01 11.01 -9.80
CA GLY A 55 3.17 12.01 -9.11
C GLY A 55 3.59 13.45 -9.40
N LYS A 56 4.23 13.70 -10.54
CA LYS A 56 4.70 15.04 -10.94
C LYS A 56 3.63 15.86 -11.63
N ILE A 57 2.56 15.22 -12.09
CA ILE A 57 1.42 15.82 -12.79
C ILE A 57 0.22 14.87 -12.67
N SER A 58 -1.00 15.40 -12.76
CA SER A 58 -2.22 14.59 -12.76
C SER A 58 -2.51 14.01 -14.16
N GLU A 59 -3.28 12.94 -14.24
CA GLU A 59 -3.75 12.38 -15.52
C GLU A 59 -4.57 13.40 -16.32
N GLN A 60 -5.40 14.21 -15.68
CA GLN A 60 -6.21 15.21 -16.40
C GLN A 60 -5.37 16.33 -17.02
N ASP A 61 -4.25 16.68 -16.36
CA ASP A 61 -3.35 17.71 -16.87
C ASP A 61 -2.45 17.15 -17.97
N ILE A 62 -2.07 15.86 -17.92
CA ILE A 62 -1.19 15.25 -18.93
C ILE A 62 -1.85 15.21 -20.32
N GLU A 63 -3.16 14.97 -20.38
CA GLU A 63 -3.93 14.90 -21.63
C GLU A 63 -3.94 16.22 -22.42
N ARG A 64 -3.67 17.34 -21.75
CA ARG A 64 -3.68 18.67 -22.35
C ARG A 64 -2.33 19.06 -22.94
N LEU A 65 -1.26 18.33 -22.59
CA LEU A 65 0.09 18.67 -23.02
C LEU A 65 0.40 18.04 -24.38
N SER A 66 0.88 18.88 -25.28
CA SER A 66 1.53 18.46 -26.53
C SER A 66 2.87 17.79 -26.26
N LEU A 67 3.40 17.06 -27.25
CA LEU A 67 4.74 16.46 -27.16
C LEU A 67 5.82 17.51 -26.82
N THR A 68 5.73 18.71 -27.41
CA THR A 68 6.67 19.80 -27.13
C THR A 68 6.60 20.25 -25.67
N GLU A 69 5.39 20.46 -25.14
CA GLU A 69 5.20 20.85 -23.74
C GLU A 69 5.67 19.76 -22.77
N LEU A 70 5.47 18.47 -23.10
CA LEU A 70 5.98 17.35 -22.31
C LEU A 70 7.51 17.34 -22.25
N LEU A 71 8.17 17.54 -23.40
CA LEU A 71 9.64 17.59 -23.48
C LEU A 71 10.19 18.74 -22.64
N GLU A 72 9.60 19.93 -22.75
CA GLU A 72 9.98 21.09 -21.95
C GLU A 72 9.73 20.87 -20.45
N TYR A 73 8.58 20.31 -20.09
CA TYR A 73 8.24 19.99 -18.70
C TYR A 73 9.23 19.00 -18.07
N CYS A 74 9.69 18.01 -18.85
CA CYS A 74 10.70 17.05 -18.42
C CYS A 74 12.09 17.66 -18.33
N ARG A 75 12.48 18.57 -19.24
CA ARG A 75 13.73 19.32 -19.14
C ARG A 75 13.78 20.19 -17.89
N ASP A 76 12.73 20.94 -17.60
CA ASP A 76 12.69 21.87 -16.47
C ASP A 76 12.84 21.15 -15.12
N ARG A 77 12.50 19.85 -15.09
CA ARG A 77 12.67 18.95 -13.94
C ARG A 77 13.94 18.11 -13.98
N GLN A 78 14.82 18.36 -14.95
CA GLN A 78 16.08 17.63 -15.15
C GLN A 78 15.86 16.12 -15.40
N ILE A 79 14.69 15.73 -15.91
CA ILE A 79 14.40 14.35 -16.35
C ILE A 79 15.07 14.08 -17.69
N LEU A 80 14.95 15.05 -18.61
CA LEU A 80 15.63 15.03 -19.90
C LEU A 80 16.72 16.09 -19.95
N SER A 81 17.79 15.81 -20.69
CA SER A 81 18.83 16.80 -20.95
C SER A 81 18.36 17.85 -21.97
N GLN A 82 18.94 19.05 -21.93
CA GLN A 82 18.69 20.09 -22.94
C GLN A 82 18.95 19.56 -24.36
N ARG A 83 20.04 18.78 -24.52
CA ARG A 83 20.42 18.16 -25.79
C ARG A 83 19.31 17.24 -26.34
N THR A 84 18.68 16.45 -25.47
CA THR A 84 17.57 15.56 -25.89
C THR A 84 16.38 16.37 -26.38
N VAL A 85 16.03 17.46 -25.70
CA VAL A 85 14.93 18.35 -26.13
C VAL A 85 15.26 19.07 -27.44
N ASP A 86 16.49 19.55 -27.61
CA ASP A 86 16.93 20.19 -28.86
C ASP A 86 16.89 19.20 -30.04
N LEU A 87 17.28 17.94 -29.82
CA LEU A 87 17.14 16.88 -30.81
C LEU A 87 15.67 16.54 -31.10
N ALA A 88 14.81 16.62 -30.09
CA ALA A 88 13.38 16.36 -30.22
C ALA A 88 12.62 17.46 -30.95
N ALA A 89 13.17 18.67 -31.07
CA ALA A 89 12.61 19.73 -31.92
C ALA A 89 12.51 19.31 -33.41
N PHE A 90 13.28 18.32 -33.84
CA PHE A 90 13.16 17.74 -35.19
C PHE A 90 11.96 16.81 -35.35
N LEU A 91 11.39 16.30 -34.25
CA LEU A 91 10.16 15.51 -34.30
C LEU A 91 8.99 16.44 -34.53
N ARG A 92 8.29 16.22 -35.64
CA ARG A 92 7.02 16.89 -35.87
C ARG A 92 5.92 16.22 -35.05
N PRO A 93 4.91 16.98 -34.59
CA PRO A 93 3.73 16.39 -33.98
C PRO A 93 3.09 15.33 -34.90
N PRO A 94 2.67 14.16 -34.37
CA PRO A 94 1.96 13.13 -35.15
C PRO A 94 0.81 13.68 -36.01
N ALA A 95 0.11 14.69 -35.50
CA ALA A 95 -0.99 15.36 -36.19
C ALA A 95 -0.58 16.01 -37.52
N GLU A 96 0.67 16.46 -37.67
CA GLU A 96 1.16 17.03 -38.93
C GLU A 96 1.31 15.97 -40.02
N TYR A 97 1.73 14.76 -39.65
CA TYR A 97 1.83 13.64 -40.59
C TYR A 97 0.45 13.14 -41.02
N LEU A 98 -0.53 13.16 -40.12
CA LEU A 98 -1.86 12.60 -40.38
C LEU A 98 -2.88 13.63 -40.87
N SER A 99 -2.48 14.89 -41.01
CA SER A 99 -3.40 15.97 -41.41
C SER A 99 -4.05 15.69 -42.78
N PRO A 100 -5.39 15.82 -42.89
CA PRO A 100 -6.10 15.70 -44.15
C PRO A 100 -5.87 16.93 -45.06
N LEU A 101 -5.33 18.02 -44.52
CA LEU A 101 -5.15 19.29 -45.24
C LEU A 101 -4.02 19.19 -46.26
N ARG A 102 -4.35 19.45 -47.53
CA ARG A 102 -3.42 19.41 -48.68
C ARG A 102 -2.23 20.38 -48.55
N SER A 103 -2.37 21.45 -47.77
CA SER A 103 -1.28 22.43 -47.55
C SER A 103 -0.22 21.95 -46.56
N VAL A 104 -0.56 21.02 -45.66
CA VAL A 104 0.34 20.56 -44.59
C VAL A 104 1.10 19.29 -45.00
N ARG A 105 0.39 18.37 -45.67
CA ARG A 105 0.90 17.04 -46.04
C ARG A 105 2.17 17.01 -46.91
N PRO A 106 2.40 17.91 -47.89
CA PRO A 106 3.57 17.88 -48.76
C PRO A 106 4.87 18.27 -48.05
N HIS A 107 4.79 19.01 -46.94
CA HIS A 107 5.97 19.49 -46.20
C HIS A 107 6.50 18.48 -45.17
N ALA A 108 5.73 17.42 -44.91
CA ALA A 108 6.14 16.30 -44.07
C ALA A 108 6.90 15.24 -44.91
N LEU A 109 8.07 15.62 -45.42
CA LEU A 109 8.97 14.67 -46.08
C LEU A 109 9.54 13.74 -45.01
N ALA A 110 9.05 12.50 -45.00
CA ALA A 110 9.58 11.44 -44.16
C ALA A 110 10.53 10.58 -45.01
N ASP A 111 11.78 10.54 -44.61
CA ASP A 111 12.82 9.71 -45.22
C ASP A 111 13.43 8.75 -44.19
N GLU A 112 14.28 7.85 -44.67
CA GLU A 112 14.95 6.86 -43.83
C GLU A 112 15.77 7.53 -42.71
N THR A 113 16.49 8.61 -43.04
CA THR A 113 17.37 9.33 -42.10
C THR A 113 16.56 9.88 -40.94
N SER A 114 15.49 10.62 -41.23
CA SER A 114 14.62 11.22 -40.21
C SER A 114 13.87 10.16 -39.39
N ALA A 115 13.49 9.03 -39.99
CA ALA A 115 12.88 7.92 -39.26
C ALA A 115 13.87 7.24 -38.29
N ARG A 116 15.13 7.06 -38.70
CA ARG A 116 16.19 6.53 -37.82
C ARG A 116 16.55 7.50 -36.70
N ILE A 117 16.57 8.81 -36.97
CA ILE A 117 16.75 9.83 -35.93
C ILE A 117 15.63 9.74 -34.89
N ALA A 118 14.37 9.61 -35.32
CA ALA A 118 13.24 9.48 -34.42
C ALA A 118 13.33 8.22 -33.53
N GLN A 119 13.73 7.08 -34.09
CA GLN A 119 13.98 5.86 -33.32
C GLN A 119 15.11 6.04 -32.31
N ALA A 120 16.25 6.60 -32.72
CA ALA A 120 17.38 6.85 -31.83
C ALA A 120 16.99 7.79 -30.67
N LEU A 121 16.18 8.80 -30.96
CA LEU A 121 15.68 9.72 -29.94
C LEU A 121 14.74 9.04 -28.94
N LEU A 122 13.86 8.14 -29.39
CA LEU A 122 13.05 7.31 -28.49
C LEU A 122 13.94 6.52 -27.53
N GLU A 123 15.02 5.90 -28.03
CA GLU A 123 15.96 5.15 -27.19
C GLU A 123 16.68 6.07 -26.18
N ILE A 124 17.09 7.28 -26.58
CA ILE A 124 17.69 8.27 -25.68
C ILE A 124 16.71 8.66 -24.58
N VAL A 125 15.47 8.99 -24.94
CA VAL A 125 14.42 9.39 -23.99
C VAL A 125 14.17 8.27 -22.98
N ILE A 126 13.99 7.04 -23.45
CA ILE A 126 13.79 5.88 -22.58
C ILE A 126 14.96 5.73 -21.59
N ASN A 127 16.20 5.88 -22.06
CA ASN A 127 17.38 5.73 -21.22
C ASN A 127 17.50 6.87 -20.19
N GLU A 128 17.26 8.12 -20.57
CA GLU A 128 17.30 9.26 -19.63
C GLU A 128 16.19 9.15 -18.58
N VAL A 129 14.97 8.80 -18.97
CA VAL A 129 13.85 8.57 -18.05
C VAL A 129 14.17 7.42 -17.09
N SER A 130 14.66 6.28 -17.59
CA SER A 130 15.05 5.12 -16.78
C SER A 130 16.17 5.49 -15.80
N GLN A 131 17.19 6.23 -16.25
CA GLN A 131 18.28 6.68 -15.39
C GLN A 131 17.80 7.65 -14.31
N HIS A 132 16.98 8.63 -14.68
CA HIS A 132 16.42 9.60 -13.75
C HIS A 132 15.50 8.91 -12.72
N GLN A 133 14.71 7.93 -13.15
CA GLN A 133 13.91 7.13 -12.23
C GLN A 133 14.80 6.37 -11.24
N ARG A 134 15.84 5.66 -11.70
CA ARG A 134 16.78 4.93 -10.82
C ARG A 134 17.50 5.84 -9.82
N GLN A 135 17.77 7.09 -10.20
CA GLN A 135 18.42 8.05 -9.31
C GLN A 135 17.48 8.51 -8.19
N ASN A 136 16.19 8.71 -8.52
CA ASN A 136 15.20 9.32 -7.64
C ASN A 136 14.31 8.32 -6.88
N TYR A 137 13.82 7.27 -7.54
CA TYR A 137 13.03 6.17 -6.96
C TYR A 137 13.92 4.94 -6.86
N ARG A 138 14.29 4.56 -5.63
CA ARG A 138 15.40 3.61 -5.42
C ARG A 138 15.00 2.19 -5.05
N TYR A 139 13.74 1.93 -4.71
CA TYR A 139 13.33 0.61 -4.24
C TYR A 139 12.03 0.17 -4.88
N THR A 140 12.11 -0.90 -5.68
CA THR A 140 10.93 -1.68 -6.07
C THR A 140 10.40 -2.46 -4.87
N ALA A 141 9.16 -2.91 -4.94
CA ALA A 141 8.55 -3.71 -3.89
C ALA A 141 9.33 -5.01 -3.63
N GLU A 142 9.86 -5.66 -4.67
CA GLU A 142 10.70 -6.86 -4.52
C GLU A 142 12.05 -6.56 -3.89
N GLN A 143 12.65 -5.40 -4.19
CA GLN A 143 13.91 -4.99 -3.55
C GLN A 143 13.70 -4.73 -2.06
N LEU A 144 12.59 -4.09 -1.68
CA LEU A 144 12.21 -3.93 -0.28
C LEU A 144 11.99 -5.27 0.40
N LEU A 145 11.23 -6.17 -0.22
CA LEU A 145 10.95 -7.49 0.31
C LEU A 145 12.22 -8.32 0.45
N GLY A 146 13.09 -8.31 -0.57
CA GLY A 146 14.39 -8.98 -0.53
C GLY A 146 15.24 -8.47 0.63
N LYS A 147 15.28 -7.16 0.83
CA LYS A 147 16.01 -6.52 1.93
C LYS A 147 15.45 -6.90 3.30
N LEU A 148 14.12 -6.91 3.46
CA LEU A 148 13.44 -7.35 4.68
C LEU A 148 13.76 -8.79 5.05
N ARG A 149 13.94 -9.67 4.06
CA ARG A 149 14.29 -11.07 4.30
C ARG A 149 15.77 -11.23 4.66
N SER A 150 16.65 -10.53 3.95
CA SER A 150 18.10 -10.71 4.07
C SER A 150 18.75 -9.94 5.22
N ASP A 151 18.19 -8.80 5.64
CA ASP A 151 18.83 -7.85 6.55
C ASP A 151 17.95 -7.57 7.79
N PRO A 152 18.27 -8.14 8.96
CA PRO A 152 17.56 -7.85 10.22
C PRO A 152 17.63 -6.37 10.65
N ALA A 153 18.65 -5.63 10.23
CA ALA A 153 18.76 -4.21 10.57
C ALA A 153 17.86 -3.30 9.70
N ALA A 154 17.21 -3.87 8.68
CA ALA A 154 16.33 -3.13 7.78
C ALA A 154 15.20 -2.40 8.51
N ASP A 155 14.71 -2.94 9.63
CA ASP A 155 13.59 -2.38 10.39
C ASP A 155 13.79 -0.91 10.75
N SER A 156 15.01 -0.55 11.15
CA SER A 156 15.38 0.81 11.57
C SER A 156 15.33 1.83 10.42
N ILE A 157 15.49 1.37 9.17
CA ILE A 157 15.51 2.22 7.98
C ILE A 157 14.26 2.07 7.12
N LEU A 158 13.30 1.21 7.50
CA LEU A 158 12.08 0.97 6.73
C LEU A 158 11.31 2.25 6.39
N PRO A 159 11.09 3.21 7.31
CA PRO A 159 10.41 4.45 6.94
C PRO A 159 11.11 5.23 5.83
N HIS A 160 12.45 5.25 5.83
CA HIS A 160 13.22 5.89 4.77
C HIS A 160 13.13 5.14 3.44
N LEU A 161 13.11 3.80 3.49
CA LEU A 161 12.97 2.96 2.30
C LEU A 161 11.58 3.13 1.66
N LEU A 162 10.52 3.07 2.46
CA LEU A 162 9.13 3.24 2.04
C LEU A 162 8.86 4.64 1.46
N ASN A 163 9.41 5.69 2.07
CA ASN A 163 9.29 7.06 1.56
C ASN A 163 9.95 7.26 0.17
N ARG A 164 10.79 6.31 -0.27
CA ARG A 164 11.46 6.33 -1.57
C ARG A 164 10.88 5.32 -2.57
N THR A 165 9.83 4.62 -2.17
CA THR A 165 9.10 3.69 -3.02
C THR A 165 8.00 4.45 -3.74
N GLY A 166 7.90 4.24 -5.06
CA GLY A 166 6.84 4.85 -5.85
C GLY A 166 5.46 4.34 -5.42
N ARG A 167 4.41 5.12 -5.69
CA ARG A 167 3.03 4.77 -5.29
C ARG A 167 2.61 3.39 -5.80
N GLN A 168 2.87 3.10 -7.06
CA GLN A 168 2.47 1.81 -7.64
C GLN A 168 3.22 0.62 -7.03
N GLU A 169 4.50 0.80 -6.72
CA GLU A 169 5.30 -0.19 -5.99
C GLU A 169 4.79 -0.35 -4.56
N LEU A 170 4.34 0.72 -3.91
CA LEU A 170 3.74 0.67 -2.58
C LEU A 170 2.39 -0.08 -2.61
N ASP A 171 1.53 0.20 -3.59
CA ASP A 171 0.25 -0.49 -3.78
C ASP A 171 0.50 -2.00 -3.97
N ARG A 172 1.43 -2.37 -4.85
CA ARG A 172 1.82 -3.76 -5.10
C ARG A 172 2.46 -4.43 -3.88
N LEU A 173 3.29 -3.70 -3.13
CA LEU A 173 3.91 -4.18 -1.89
C LEU A 173 2.85 -4.56 -0.86
N VAL A 174 1.87 -3.67 -0.63
CA VAL A 174 0.84 -3.82 0.40
C VAL A 174 -0.24 -4.82 -0.01
N LEU A 175 -0.74 -4.76 -1.24
CA LEU A 175 -1.91 -5.56 -1.65
C LEU A 175 -1.57 -6.97 -2.10
N ASP A 176 -0.34 -7.22 -2.57
CA ASP A 176 0.06 -8.50 -3.14
C ASP A 176 1.29 -9.10 -2.45
N LEU A 177 2.45 -8.43 -2.57
CA LEU A 177 3.74 -9.06 -2.25
C LEU A 177 3.92 -9.38 -0.75
N LEU A 178 3.62 -8.44 0.15
CA LEU A 178 3.76 -8.68 1.60
C LEU A 178 2.79 -9.75 2.08
N PRO A 179 1.47 -9.70 1.79
CA PRO A 179 0.55 -10.73 2.26
C PRO A 179 0.87 -12.12 1.70
N ARG A 180 1.16 -12.21 0.39
CA ARG A 180 1.50 -13.48 -0.24
C ARG A 180 2.76 -14.09 0.38
N THR A 181 3.82 -13.30 0.51
CA THR A 181 5.09 -13.78 1.07
C THR A 181 4.94 -14.17 2.54
N TYR A 182 4.15 -13.43 3.31
CA TYR A 182 3.85 -13.76 4.70
C TYR A 182 3.14 -15.11 4.79
N LEU A 183 2.12 -15.36 3.96
CA LEU A 183 1.41 -16.64 3.96
C LEU A 183 2.30 -17.81 3.55
N ASP A 184 3.17 -17.61 2.56
CA ASP A 184 4.13 -18.64 2.12
C ASP A 184 5.11 -19.00 3.25
N ILE A 185 5.63 -18.00 3.97
CA ILE A 185 6.52 -18.18 5.11
C ILE A 185 5.78 -18.75 6.33
N ALA A 186 4.54 -18.32 6.59
CA ALA A 186 3.74 -18.82 7.71
C ALA A 186 3.40 -20.31 7.57
N ARG A 187 3.34 -20.83 6.34
CA ARG A 187 3.16 -22.25 6.04
C ARG A 187 4.45 -23.07 6.11
N SER A 188 5.62 -22.42 6.09
CA SER A 188 6.90 -23.12 6.16
C SER A 188 7.33 -23.32 7.62
N ASP A 189 8.24 -24.27 7.83
CA ASP A 189 8.90 -24.55 9.12
C ASP A 189 10.37 -24.07 9.10
N GLU A 190 10.64 -22.96 8.40
CA GLU A 190 11.99 -22.42 8.29
C GLU A 190 12.50 -21.82 9.62
N PRO A 191 13.80 -21.96 9.95
CA PRO A 191 14.39 -21.28 11.09
C PRO A 191 14.35 -19.75 10.91
N GLY A 192 14.04 -19.01 11.97
CA GLY A 192 13.91 -17.54 11.89
C GLY A 192 12.60 -17.05 11.25
N ARG A 193 11.63 -17.95 11.07
CA ARG A 193 10.30 -17.64 10.54
C ARG A 193 9.61 -16.51 11.31
N GLU A 194 9.52 -16.61 12.63
CA GLU A 194 8.79 -15.64 13.46
C GLU A 194 9.36 -14.23 13.37
N GLU A 195 10.69 -14.11 13.38
CA GLU A 195 11.38 -12.83 13.19
C GLU A 195 11.07 -12.22 11.83
N THR A 196 11.08 -13.05 10.77
CA THR A 196 10.78 -12.59 9.42
C THR A 196 9.32 -12.19 9.27
N LEU A 197 8.38 -12.95 9.83
CA LEU A 197 6.96 -12.60 9.84
C LEU A 197 6.72 -11.28 10.58
N GLY A 198 7.38 -11.06 11.72
CA GLY A 198 7.30 -9.79 12.45
C GLY A 198 7.79 -8.58 11.64
N ARG A 199 8.87 -8.75 10.87
CA ARG A 199 9.39 -7.70 9.97
C ARG A 199 8.44 -7.39 8.81
N LEU A 200 7.81 -8.42 8.24
CA LEU A 200 6.80 -8.25 7.19
C LEU A 200 5.55 -7.54 7.71
N GLU A 201 5.08 -7.89 8.91
CA GLU A 201 3.98 -7.21 9.59
C GLU A 201 4.29 -5.73 9.85
N LEU A 202 5.49 -5.45 10.38
CA LEU A 202 5.94 -4.08 10.64
C LEU A 202 6.01 -3.26 9.35
N CYS A 203 6.61 -3.82 8.29
CA CYS A 203 6.67 -3.17 6.98
C CYS A 203 5.28 -2.88 6.44
N TYR A 204 4.36 -3.86 6.49
CA TYR A 204 2.99 -3.67 6.04
C TYR A 204 2.31 -2.51 6.77
N ARG A 205 2.44 -2.46 8.11
CA ARG A 205 1.83 -1.39 8.92
C ARG A 205 2.41 -0.02 8.56
N LEU A 206 3.73 0.12 8.52
CA LEU A 206 4.39 1.39 8.16
C LEU A 206 4.05 1.84 6.73
N ALA A 207 3.95 0.90 5.80
CA ALA A 207 3.56 1.16 4.42
C ALA A 207 2.11 1.63 4.35
N LEU A 208 1.20 0.93 5.03
CA LEU A 208 -0.22 1.28 5.05
C LEU A 208 -0.45 2.62 5.75
N ASP A 209 0.20 2.89 6.89
CA ASP A 209 0.02 4.13 7.65
C ASP A 209 0.41 5.37 6.84
N SER A 210 1.49 5.27 6.05
CA SER A 210 1.97 6.35 5.16
C SER A 210 1.25 6.42 3.81
N ALA A 211 0.44 5.41 3.48
CA ALA A 211 -0.27 5.34 2.21
C ALA A 211 -1.45 6.34 2.12
N PRO A 212 -1.85 6.72 0.89
CA PRO A 212 -3.09 7.47 0.67
C PRO A 212 -4.32 6.66 1.10
N ASP A 213 -5.39 7.36 1.50
CA ASP A 213 -6.64 6.74 1.95
C ASP A 213 -7.23 5.75 0.95
N GLU A 214 -7.01 5.96 -0.35
CA GLU A 214 -7.47 5.05 -1.38
C GLU A 214 -6.84 3.64 -1.25
N LEU A 215 -5.52 3.57 -1.02
CA LEU A 215 -4.86 2.29 -0.77
C LEU A 215 -5.33 1.68 0.56
N LYS A 216 -5.58 2.50 1.58
CA LYS A 216 -6.11 2.03 2.88
C LYS A 216 -7.49 1.40 2.74
N ARG A 217 -8.38 1.97 1.92
CA ARG A 217 -9.69 1.39 1.58
C ARG A 217 -9.54 0.08 0.82
N GLN A 218 -8.63 0.01 -0.15
CA GLN A 218 -8.38 -1.22 -0.90
C GLN A 218 -7.86 -2.34 0.01
N ALA A 219 -6.89 -2.04 0.87
CA ALA A 219 -6.36 -2.99 1.85
C ALA A 219 -7.43 -3.48 2.84
N ALA A 220 -8.28 -2.57 3.34
CA ALA A 220 -9.38 -2.94 4.24
C ALA A 220 -10.43 -3.82 3.54
N ARG A 221 -10.82 -3.48 2.30
CA ARG A 221 -11.73 -4.30 1.47
C ARG A 221 -11.14 -5.67 1.17
N ARG A 222 -9.83 -5.76 0.92
CA ARG A 222 -9.15 -7.04 0.73
C ARG A 222 -9.32 -7.97 1.92
N PHE A 223 -9.32 -7.45 3.15
CA PHE A 223 -9.58 -8.28 4.33
C PHE A 223 -11.02 -8.83 4.36
N VAL A 224 -12.00 -8.05 3.90
CA VAL A 224 -13.39 -8.53 3.74
C VAL A 224 -13.46 -9.68 2.73
N GLU A 225 -12.81 -9.52 1.58
CA GLU A 225 -12.73 -10.59 0.56
C GLU A 225 -12.10 -11.86 1.13
N VAL A 226 -11.05 -11.72 1.94
CA VAL A 226 -10.39 -12.84 2.63
C VAL A 226 -11.35 -13.52 3.62
N LEU A 227 -12.13 -12.75 4.39
CA LEU A 227 -13.11 -13.31 5.33
C LEU A 227 -14.20 -14.13 4.63
N GLU A 228 -14.62 -13.71 3.43
CA GLU A 228 -15.71 -14.35 2.70
C GLU A 228 -15.26 -15.58 1.89
N ASN A 229 -14.03 -15.56 1.35
CA ASN A 229 -13.63 -16.50 0.29
C ASN A 229 -12.46 -17.42 0.67
N GLU A 230 -11.69 -17.10 1.70
CA GLU A 230 -10.46 -17.82 2.02
C GLU A 230 -10.61 -18.80 3.19
N SER A 231 -9.62 -19.68 3.33
CA SER A 231 -9.55 -20.63 4.46
C SER A 231 -9.36 -19.93 5.81
N GLU A 232 -9.79 -20.59 6.89
CA GLU A 232 -9.62 -20.10 8.28
C GLU A 232 -8.15 -19.74 8.60
N PHE A 233 -7.19 -20.51 8.10
CA PHE A 233 -5.76 -20.22 8.26
C PHE A 233 -5.37 -18.85 7.65
N VAL A 234 -5.79 -18.60 6.41
CA VAL A 234 -5.49 -17.35 5.70
C VAL A 234 -6.17 -16.17 6.39
N VAL A 235 -7.44 -16.36 6.79
CA VAL A 235 -8.21 -15.39 7.57
C VAL A 235 -7.47 -15.01 8.85
N GLN A 236 -7.02 -16.00 9.62
CA GLN A 236 -6.32 -15.75 10.88
C GLN A 236 -5.01 -15.00 10.67
N CYS A 237 -4.20 -15.39 9.68
CA CYS A 237 -2.96 -14.67 9.34
C CYS A 237 -3.24 -13.21 8.99
N TYR A 238 -4.20 -12.96 8.09
CA TYR A 238 -4.59 -11.59 7.72
C TYR A 238 -5.12 -10.79 8.90
N GLN A 239 -5.99 -11.40 9.71
CA GLN A 239 -6.57 -10.76 10.88
C GLN A 239 -5.49 -10.27 11.84
N THR A 240 -4.52 -11.13 12.16
CA THR A 240 -3.51 -10.79 13.17
C THR A 240 -2.37 -9.92 12.63
N ALA A 241 -1.93 -10.13 11.39
CA ALA A 241 -0.77 -9.43 10.83
C ALA A 241 -1.16 -8.16 10.06
N PHE A 242 -2.27 -8.20 9.31
CA PHE A 242 -2.59 -7.20 8.29
C PHE A 242 -3.91 -6.48 8.50
N PHE A 243 -4.53 -6.58 9.67
CA PHE A 243 -5.67 -5.75 10.00
C PHE A 243 -5.51 -5.14 11.39
N ARG A 244 -6.01 -3.91 11.56
CA ARG A 244 -6.18 -3.24 12.84
C ARG A 244 -7.63 -2.82 13.00
N GLY A 245 -8.16 -2.84 14.23
CA GLY A 245 -9.50 -2.36 14.54
C GLY A 245 -9.73 -0.91 14.10
N ALA A 246 -8.68 -0.08 14.05
CA ALA A 246 -8.73 1.25 13.47
C ALA A 246 -9.03 1.27 11.95
N ASP A 247 -8.65 0.22 11.21
CA ASP A 247 -8.86 0.10 9.77
C ASP A 247 -10.37 -0.02 9.40
N LEU A 248 -11.24 -0.28 10.39
CA LEU A 248 -12.70 -0.21 10.24
C LEU A 248 -13.19 1.18 9.76
N ALA A 249 -12.38 2.23 9.92
CA ALA A 249 -12.64 3.57 9.39
C ALA A 249 -12.75 3.58 7.85
N TYR A 250 -12.07 2.65 7.17
CA TYR A 250 -11.98 2.58 5.72
C TYR A 250 -13.01 1.63 5.08
N LEU A 251 -13.90 1.04 5.89
CA LEU A 251 -14.94 0.11 5.45
C LEU A 251 -16.33 0.75 5.45
N GLU A 252 -17.16 0.27 4.53
CA GLU A 252 -18.59 0.58 4.49
C GLU A 252 -19.31 -0.03 5.71
N PRO A 253 -20.49 0.50 6.11
CA PRO A 253 -21.18 0.05 7.33
C PRO A 253 -21.46 -1.46 7.40
N GLU A 254 -21.85 -2.10 6.29
CA GLU A 254 -22.14 -3.53 6.25
C GLU A 254 -20.87 -4.37 6.40
N GLN A 255 -19.82 -4.01 5.67
CA GLN A 255 -18.49 -4.63 5.77
C GLN A 255 -17.92 -4.50 7.17
N ARG A 256 -18.07 -3.32 7.79
CA ARG A 256 -17.66 -3.06 9.17
C ARG A 256 -18.37 -3.99 10.15
N ARG A 257 -19.67 -4.22 9.99
CA ARG A 257 -20.45 -5.15 10.84
C ARG A 257 -19.94 -6.58 10.73
N LEU A 258 -19.66 -7.05 9.50
CA LEU A 258 -19.10 -8.38 9.26
C LEU A 258 -17.75 -8.56 9.96
N VAL A 259 -16.83 -7.61 9.77
CA VAL A 259 -15.50 -7.65 10.40
C VAL A 259 -15.61 -7.59 11.93
N LYS A 260 -16.45 -6.71 12.48
CA LYS A 260 -16.70 -6.65 13.93
C LYS A 260 -17.19 -7.99 14.47
N ALA A 261 -18.23 -8.58 13.85
CA ALA A 261 -18.78 -9.86 14.29
C ALA A 261 -17.72 -10.97 14.30
N HIS A 262 -16.88 -11.03 13.26
CA HIS A 262 -15.77 -11.98 13.20
C HIS A 262 -14.76 -11.75 14.34
N PHE A 263 -14.29 -10.52 14.55
CA PHE A 263 -13.33 -10.20 15.62
C PHE A 263 -13.87 -10.54 17.01
N LEU A 264 -15.13 -10.18 17.30
CA LEU A 264 -15.75 -10.46 18.59
C LEU A 264 -15.87 -11.97 18.83
N ALA A 265 -16.28 -12.74 17.82
CA ALA A 265 -16.35 -14.20 17.91
C ALA A 265 -14.96 -14.84 18.10
N SER A 266 -13.93 -14.33 17.41
CA SER A 266 -12.56 -14.83 17.56
C SER A 266 -11.99 -14.51 18.95
N LEU A 267 -12.23 -13.30 19.47
CA LEU A 267 -11.81 -12.89 20.81
C LEU A 267 -12.49 -13.73 21.90
N GLU A 268 -13.79 -13.99 21.76
CA GLU A 268 -14.54 -14.83 22.70
C GLU A 268 -14.01 -16.27 22.75
N LYS A 269 -13.66 -16.85 21.59
CA LYS A 269 -13.17 -18.23 21.51
C LYS A 269 -11.76 -18.40 22.05
N ARG A 270 -10.82 -17.55 21.62
CA ARG A 270 -9.39 -17.72 21.93
C ARG A 270 -8.65 -16.38 21.85
N PRO A 271 -8.66 -15.57 22.93
CA PRO A 271 -7.88 -14.35 22.96
C PRO A 271 -6.38 -14.70 22.91
N SER A 272 -5.65 -13.99 22.06
CA SER A 272 -4.19 -14.07 21.96
C SER A 272 -3.60 -12.68 21.88
N ALA A 273 -2.34 -12.50 22.30
CA ALA A 273 -1.66 -11.21 22.22
C ALA A 273 -1.74 -10.57 20.82
N ASN A 274 -1.59 -11.35 19.75
CA ASN A 274 -1.66 -10.86 18.37
C ASN A 274 -3.08 -10.42 17.99
N LEU A 275 -4.10 -11.22 18.36
CA LEU A 275 -5.50 -10.87 18.09
C LEU A 275 -5.94 -9.62 18.86
N ILE A 276 -5.51 -9.47 20.12
CA ILE A 276 -5.81 -8.28 20.92
C ILE A 276 -5.14 -7.04 20.33
N ARG A 277 -3.87 -7.14 19.89
CA ARG A 277 -3.19 -6.05 19.18
C ARG A 277 -3.89 -5.70 17.87
N ALA A 278 -4.33 -6.70 17.11
CA ALA A 278 -5.11 -6.50 15.89
C ALA A 278 -6.47 -5.85 16.15
N ALA A 279 -7.10 -6.13 17.29
CA ALA A 279 -8.33 -5.49 17.72
C ALA A 279 -8.16 -4.00 18.12
N GLY A 280 -6.93 -3.48 18.19
CA GLY A 280 -6.65 -2.10 18.55
C GLY A 280 -7.34 -1.08 17.64
N GLY A 281 -8.05 -0.14 18.25
CA GLY A 281 -8.86 0.90 17.65
C GLY A 281 -10.32 0.55 17.41
N MET A 282 -10.75 -0.67 17.73
CA MET A 282 -12.13 -1.11 17.54
C MET A 282 -13.13 -0.39 18.46
N GLY A 283 -12.69 0.14 19.60
CA GLY A 283 -13.54 0.80 20.60
C GLY A 283 -14.38 1.95 20.05
N SER A 284 -13.84 2.71 19.08
CA SER A 284 -14.55 3.81 18.40
C SER A 284 -15.71 3.34 17.50
N PHE A 285 -15.80 2.04 17.22
CA PHE A 285 -16.78 1.44 16.31
C PHE A 285 -17.78 0.51 17.03
N LEU A 286 -17.71 0.41 18.37
CA LEU A 286 -18.65 -0.37 19.16
C LEU A 286 -19.92 0.46 19.40
N GLU A 287 -21.04 0.00 18.86
CA GLU A 287 -22.28 0.78 18.75
C GLU A 287 -23.27 0.48 19.89
N ASN A 288 -23.18 -0.69 20.51
CA ASN A 288 -24.15 -1.15 21.49
C ASN A 288 -23.48 -1.93 22.64
N GLU A 289 -24.21 -2.11 23.73
CA GLU A 289 -23.70 -2.76 24.95
C GLU A 289 -23.25 -4.20 24.70
N GLN A 290 -23.90 -4.92 23.78
CA GLN A 290 -23.52 -6.30 23.45
C GLN A 290 -22.16 -6.36 22.77
N GLU A 291 -21.89 -5.46 21.81
CA GLU A 291 -20.58 -5.34 21.17
C GLU A 291 -19.50 -4.93 22.18
N VAL A 292 -19.79 -3.94 23.03
CA VAL A 292 -18.87 -3.50 24.10
C VAL A 292 -18.55 -4.64 25.05
N ARG A 293 -19.56 -5.43 25.45
CA ARG A 293 -19.37 -6.60 26.30
C ARG A 293 -18.57 -7.68 25.60
N GLY A 294 -18.90 -8.00 24.35
CA GLY A 294 -18.21 -8.99 23.54
C GLY A 294 -16.74 -8.64 23.31
N PHE A 295 -16.40 -7.35 23.30
CA PHE A 295 -15.02 -6.90 23.16
C PHE A 295 -14.26 -6.88 24.49
N PHE A 296 -14.80 -6.25 25.53
CA PHE A 296 -14.07 -6.02 26.77
C PHE A 296 -14.03 -7.26 27.67
N LEU A 297 -15.04 -8.13 27.64
CA LEU A 297 -15.06 -9.30 28.50
C LEU A 297 -13.94 -10.29 28.17
N PRO A 298 -13.67 -10.69 26.90
CA PRO A 298 -12.54 -11.56 26.59
C PRO A 298 -11.18 -10.96 26.97
N LEU A 299 -11.02 -9.64 26.89
CA LEU A 299 -9.81 -8.95 27.33
C LEU A 299 -9.66 -9.01 28.85
N LEU A 300 -10.74 -8.77 29.60
CA LEU A 300 -10.71 -8.90 31.06
C LEU A 300 -10.38 -10.34 31.47
N LEU A 301 -11.03 -11.34 30.86
CA LEU A 301 -10.73 -12.74 31.11
C LEU A 301 -9.29 -13.08 30.71
N GLY A 302 -8.82 -12.58 29.56
CA GLY A 302 -7.44 -12.72 29.12
C GLY A 302 -6.42 -12.09 30.07
N LEU A 303 -6.79 -11.06 30.84
CA LEU A 303 -5.94 -10.47 31.87
C LEU A 303 -5.85 -11.35 33.13
N ILE A 304 -6.98 -11.93 33.56
CA ILE A 304 -7.06 -12.63 34.85
C ILE A 304 -6.87 -14.16 34.78
N GLN A 305 -7.19 -14.79 33.66
CA GLN A 305 -7.22 -16.27 33.54
C GLN A 305 -6.03 -16.84 32.76
N THR A 306 -5.32 -16.04 31.97
CA THR A 306 -4.22 -16.56 31.16
C THR A 306 -2.95 -16.75 32.00
N SER A 307 -2.24 -17.85 31.77
CA SER A 307 -0.86 -18.01 32.24
C SER A 307 0.15 -17.35 31.30
N ASP A 308 -0.28 -16.98 30.09
CA ASP A 308 0.55 -16.32 29.08
C ASP A 308 0.69 -14.81 29.37
N LYS A 309 1.86 -14.43 29.88
CA LYS A 309 2.19 -13.04 30.24
C LYS A 309 2.03 -12.08 29.06
N ASP A 310 2.29 -12.51 27.83
CA ASP A 310 2.18 -11.64 26.66
C ASP A 310 0.72 -11.32 26.34
N THR A 311 -0.16 -12.31 26.45
CA THR A 311 -1.61 -12.12 26.30
C THR A 311 -2.16 -11.24 27.43
N ALA A 312 -1.73 -11.43 28.69
CA ALA A 312 -2.14 -10.59 29.80
C ALA A 312 -1.70 -9.12 29.61
N ALA A 313 -0.43 -8.89 29.23
CA ALA A 313 0.09 -7.56 28.97
C ALA A 313 -0.60 -6.88 27.77
N ALA A 314 -0.88 -7.64 26.70
CA ALA A 314 -1.63 -7.15 25.56
C ALA A 314 -3.07 -6.79 25.94
N ALA A 315 -3.72 -7.61 26.77
CA ALA A 315 -5.07 -7.35 27.28
C ALA A 315 -5.13 -6.08 28.13
N GLU A 316 -4.22 -5.91 29.10
CA GLU A 316 -4.13 -4.71 29.93
C GLU A 316 -3.96 -3.46 29.07
N LYS A 317 -2.98 -3.47 28.16
CA LYS A 317 -2.73 -2.36 27.23
C LYS A 317 -3.94 -2.07 26.36
N GLY A 318 -4.57 -3.10 25.79
CA GLY A 318 -5.77 -2.99 24.97
C GLY A 318 -6.94 -2.38 25.73
N LEU A 319 -7.18 -2.83 26.96
CA LEU A 319 -8.23 -2.29 27.84
C LEU A 319 -8.04 -0.79 28.08
N LEU A 320 -6.82 -0.36 28.45
CA LEU A 320 -6.52 1.04 28.71
C LEU A 320 -6.69 1.92 27.45
N GLN A 321 -6.20 1.44 26.31
CA GLN A 321 -6.24 2.18 25.05
C GLN A 321 -7.66 2.30 24.48
N GLU A 322 -8.43 1.20 24.50
CA GLU A 322 -9.78 1.18 23.94
C GLU A 322 -10.81 1.83 24.86
N TYR A 323 -10.63 1.77 26.18
CA TYR A 323 -11.53 2.42 27.12
C TYR A 323 -11.60 3.93 26.90
N GLY A 324 -10.46 4.58 26.64
CA GLY A 324 -10.40 6.02 26.33
C GLY A 324 -11.13 6.40 25.03
N ARG A 325 -11.36 5.44 24.12
CA ARG A 325 -12.05 5.65 22.84
C ARG A 325 -13.56 5.43 22.91
N LEU A 326 -14.06 4.86 24.00
CA LEU A 326 -15.48 4.61 24.21
C LEU A 326 -16.24 5.90 24.57
N GLY A 327 -17.53 5.94 24.24
CA GLY A 327 -18.44 6.93 24.79
C GLY A 327 -18.61 6.76 26.31
N ILE A 328 -18.85 7.88 27.02
CA ILE A 328 -18.95 7.95 28.50
C ILE A 328 -19.95 6.92 29.06
N ALA A 329 -21.07 6.69 28.38
CA ALA A 329 -22.06 5.70 28.80
C ALA A 329 -21.47 4.27 28.84
N PHE A 330 -20.74 3.88 27.80
CA PHE A 330 -20.10 2.56 27.73
C PHE A 330 -18.90 2.45 28.68
N GLN A 331 -18.14 3.52 28.90
CA GLN A 331 -17.09 3.57 29.93
C GLN A 331 -17.65 3.23 31.32
N ARG A 332 -18.79 3.82 31.70
CA ARG A 332 -19.45 3.50 32.98
C ARG A 332 -19.88 2.04 33.07
N ASN A 333 -20.39 1.47 31.97
CA ASN A 333 -20.77 0.06 31.92
C ASN A 333 -19.57 -0.86 32.12
N VAL A 334 -18.48 -0.62 31.38
CA VAL A 334 -17.23 -1.38 31.51
C VAL A 334 -16.69 -1.30 32.94
N ARG A 335 -16.66 -0.10 33.53
CA ARG A 335 -16.25 0.09 34.94
C ARG A 335 -17.14 -0.70 35.89
N GLY A 336 -18.46 -0.65 35.71
CA GLY A 336 -19.41 -1.44 36.50
C GLY A 336 -19.18 -2.94 36.39
N TRP A 337 -18.75 -3.43 35.22
CA TRP A 337 -18.39 -4.84 35.04
C TRP A 337 -17.11 -5.20 35.79
N ILE A 338 -16.07 -4.38 35.68
CA ILE A 338 -14.80 -4.56 36.39
C ILE A 338 -15.04 -4.58 37.91
N SER A 339 -15.80 -3.62 38.44
CA SER A 339 -16.10 -3.54 39.87
C SER A 339 -16.87 -4.76 40.38
N ARG A 340 -17.86 -5.26 39.62
CA ARG A 340 -18.62 -6.47 39.96
C ARG A 340 -17.74 -7.72 39.95
N LEU A 341 -16.90 -7.87 38.92
CA LEU A 341 -15.97 -9.00 38.80
C LEU A 341 -14.93 -8.98 39.92
N ARG A 342 -14.33 -7.82 40.21
CA ARG A 342 -13.40 -7.63 41.32
C ARG A 342 -14.05 -8.00 42.65
N TRP A 343 -15.27 -7.54 42.92
CA TRP A 343 -15.99 -7.88 44.16
C TRP A 343 -16.19 -9.40 44.29
N SER A 344 -16.60 -10.07 43.20
CA SER A 344 -16.74 -11.53 43.17
C SER A 344 -15.42 -12.26 43.44
N LEU A 345 -14.30 -11.78 42.89
CA LEU A 345 -12.96 -12.36 43.09
C LEU A 345 -12.45 -12.12 44.52
N LYS A 346 -12.72 -10.95 45.12
CA LYS A 346 -12.40 -10.68 46.53
C LYS A 346 -13.12 -11.64 47.48
N ALA A 347 -14.37 -12.00 47.16
CA ALA A 347 -15.16 -12.93 47.99
C ALA A 347 -14.57 -14.34 48.06
N VAL A 348 -13.74 -14.73 47.09
CA VAL A 348 -13.05 -16.03 47.02
C VAL A 348 -11.53 -15.91 47.23
N GLU A 349 -11.04 -14.76 47.70
CA GLU A 349 -9.62 -14.47 47.95
C GLU A 349 -8.70 -14.68 46.73
N ASP A 350 -9.22 -14.49 45.51
CA ASP A 350 -8.45 -14.68 44.28
C ASP A 350 -7.48 -13.49 44.04
N PRO A 351 -6.17 -13.73 43.79
CA PRO A 351 -5.19 -12.67 43.54
C PRO A 351 -5.51 -11.78 42.33
N ALA A 352 -6.32 -12.25 41.37
CA ALA A 352 -6.79 -11.46 40.23
C ALA A 352 -7.61 -10.23 40.67
N ALA A 353 -8.20 -10.23 41.88
CA ALA A 353 -8.87 -9.07 42.43
C ALA A 353 -7.95 -7.85 42.56
N ALA A 354 -6.68 -8.05 42.95
CA ALA A 354 -5.71 -6.98 43.07
C ALA A 354 -5.31 -6.41 41.69
N GLN A 355 -5.24 -7.27 40.67
CA GLN A 355 -4.99 -6.84 39.29
C GLN A 355 -6.12 -5.96 38.76
N LEU A 356 -7.38 -6.33 38.98
CA LEU A 356 -8.53 -5.50 38.58
C LEU A 356 -8.59 -4.17 39.35
N GLU A 357 -8.16 -4.14 40.61
CA GLU A 357 -8.06 -2.90 41.39
C GLU A 357 -6.99 -1.94 40.85
N ALA A 358 -5.83 -2.48 40.44
CA ALA A 358 -4.80 -1.71 39.74
C ALA A 358 -5.32 -1.19 38.39
N LEU A 359 -6.02 -2.02 37.61
CA LEU A 359 -6.64 -1.64 36.35
C LEU A 359 -7.65 -0.49 36.52
N GLU A 360 -8.58 -0.57 37.48
CA GLU A 360 -9.53 0.54 37.76
C GLU A 360 -8.80 1.84 38.08
N SER A 361 -7.74 1.77 38.88
CA SER A 361 -6.93 2.94 39.25
C SER A 361 -6.24 3.56 38.04
N MET A 362 -5.81 2.75 37.07
CA MET A 362 -5.23 3.23 35.82
C MET A 362 -6.29 3.85 34.90
N LEU A 363 -7.46 3.24 34.78
CA LEU A 363 -8.58 3.78 33.99
C LEU A 363 -9.03 5.16 34.50
N ASP A 364 -9.06 5.35 35.82
CA ASP A 364 -9.36 6.65 36.45
C ASP A 364 -8.32 7.72 36.08
N ARG A 365 -7.04 7.36 36.01
CA ARG A 365 -5.97 8.27 35.57
C ARG A 365 -6.09 8.63 34.09
N THR A 366 -6.42 7.65 33.24
CA THR A 366 -6.62 7.88 31.81
C THR A 366 -7.80 8.83 31.57
N GLN A 367 -8.88 8.69 32.34
CA GLN A 367 -10.04 9.58 32.25
C GLN A 367 -9.75 11.00 32.77
N ALA A 368 -8.89 11.17 33.77
CA ALA A 368 -8.51 12.48 34.28
C ALA A 368 -7.56 13.25 33.33
N ALA A 369 -6.88 12.55 32.43
CA ALA A 369 -5.93 13.13 31.47
C ALA A 369 -6.55 13.53 30.12
N ALA A 370 -7.75 13.02 29.82
CA ALA A 370 -8.53 13.35 28.62
C ALA A 370 -9.54 14.46 28.92
#